data_AF-A0A9K3KBI8-F1
#
_entry.id   AF-A0A9K3KBI8-F1
#
_cell.length_a   1.000
_cell.length_b   1.000
_cell.length_c   1.000
_cell.angle_alpha   90.00
_cell.angle_beta   90.00
_cell.angle_gamma   90.00
#
_symmetry.space_group_name_H-M   'P 1'
#
loop_
_entity.id
_entity.type
_entity.pdbx_description
1 polymer ?
#
loop_
_entity_poly.entity_id
_entity_poly.type
_entity_poly.pdbx_seq_one_letter_code
_entity_poly.pdbx_strand_id
1 'polypeptide(L)'
;MPRTTITVQRKLTILRDADERQLNNKESLKSIARSHGIQAVQIRNWRKQRDVLSLTRPKARSLHKGKPSTIKYLEDAVIGHAIEMRQIGVGITYNHLVMKACQLDEGFRAKTYEVQYQLIRRLCNSNCLVNRRRTHVCVAGASTGGDRSGRGPRDGCRK
;
A
#
# COMPACT_ATOMS: atom_id res chain seq x y z
N MET A 1 7.88 -12.73 26.98
CA MET A 1 7.29 -11.50 26.41
C MET A 1 6.61 -11.86 25.10
N PRO A 2 5.28 -11.71 24.98
CA PRO A 2 4.56 -11.99 23.73
C PRO A 2 5.04 -11.06 22.61
N ARG A 3 5.02 -11.54 21.37
CA ARG A 3 5.51 -10.79 20.21
C ARG A 3 4.49 -9.74 19.78
N THR A 4 4.69 -8.49 20.19
CA THR A 4 3.81 -7.37 19.83
C THR A 4 4.23 -6.71 18.51
N THR A 5 3.27 -6.44 17.62
CA THR A 5 3.54 -5.68 16.39
C THR A 5 3.35 -4.19 16.65
N ILE A 6 4.39 -3.39 16.41
CA ILE A 6 4.42 -1.95 16.71
C ILE A 6 4.51 -1.17 15.39
N THR A 7 3.62 -0.19 15.22
CA THR A 7 3.60 0.70 14.06
C THR A 7 4.76 1.69 14.07
N VAL A 8 5.14 2.21 12.90
CA VAL A 8 6.17 3.25 12.77
C VAL A 8 5.84 4.47 13.62
N GLN A 9 4.58 4.93 13.61
CA GLN A 9 4.13 6.04 14.46
C GLN A 9 4.40 5.78 15.94
N ARG A 10 4.03 4.58 16.44
CA ARG A 10 4.26 4.23 17.86
C ARG A 10 5.75 4.15 18.18
N LYS A 11 6.59 3.66 17.27
CA LYS A 11 8.05 3.68 17.44
C LYS A 11 8.58 5.11 17.59
N LEU A 12 8.14 6.04 16.75
CA LEU A 12 8.54 7.45 16.83
C LEU A 12 8.07 8.11 18.14
N THR A 13 6.85 7.82 18.60
CA THR A 13 6.36 8.29 19.91
C THR A 13 7.23 7.77 21.05
N ILE A 14 7.58 6.48 21.04
CA ILE A 14 8.44 5.88 22.06
C ILE A 14 9.85 6.49 22.01
N LEU A 15 10.38 6.78 20.82
CA LEU A 15 11.67 7.45 20.69
C LEU A 15 11.65 8.85 21.32
N ARG A 16 10.61 9.65 21.07
CA ARG A 16 10.46 10.98 21.67
C ARG A 16 10.39 10.90 23.20
N ASP A 17 9.54 10.03 23.74
CA ASP A 17 9.43 9.82 25.20
C ASP A 17 10.75 9.30 25.81
N ALA A 18 11.47 8.42 25.10
CA ALA A 18 12.77 7.93 25.54
C ALA A 18 13.84 9.03 25.56
N ASP A 19 13.83 9.94 24.58
CA ASP A 19 14.76 11.06 24.53
C ASP A 19 14.44 12.09 25.64
N GLU A 20 13.15 12.40 25.87
CA GLU A 20 12.68 13.30 26.92
C GLU A 20 13.02 12.78 28.33
N ARG A 21 12.74 11.50 28.64
CA ARG A 21 13.05 10.93 29.97
C ARG A 21 14.54 10.77 30.22
N GLN A 22 15.31 10.49 29.18
CA GLN A 22 16.75 10.36 29.31
C GLN A 22 17.43 11.73 29.55
N LEU A 23 16.89 12.80 28.96
CA LEU A 23 17.35 14.19 29.18
C LEU A 23 16.91 14.75 30.53
N ASN A 24 15.62 14.64 30.88
CA ASN A 24 15.05 15.29 32.06
C ASN A 24 15.28 14.49 33.35
N ASN A 25 14.99 13.19 33.32
CA ASN A 25 14.97 12.35 34.52
C ASN A 25 16.25 11.51 34.69
N LYS A 26 17.18 11.57 33.72
CA LYS A 26 18.38 10.71 33.63
C LYS A 26 18.05 9.22 33.80
N GLU A 27 16.88 8.81 33.35
CA GLU A 27 16.42 7.43 33.48
C GLU A 27 17.25 6.48 32.60
N SER A 28 17.49 5.27 33.12
CA SER A 28 18.15 4.24 32.32
C SER A 28 17.25 3.76 31.18
N LEU A 29 17.85 3.52 30.01
CA LEU A 29 17.14 3.00 28.82
C LEU A 29 16.40 1.67 29.11
N LYS A 30 16.90 0.86 30.05
CA LYS A 30 16.27 -0.39 30.49
C LYS A 30 14.97 -0.14 31.28
N SER A 31 14.91 0.94 32.07
CA SER A 31 13.70 1.35 32.78
C SER A 31 12.62 1.79 31.80
N ILE A 32 12.99 2.71 30.90
CA ILE A 32 12.10 3.23 29.86
C ILE A 32 11.55 2.10 28.99
N ALA A 33 12.41 1.18 28.53
CA ALA A 33 11.98 0.05 27.73
C ALA A 33 10.97 -0.86 28.44
N ARG A 34 11.16 -1.10 29.76
CA ARG A 34 10.19 -1.86 30.58
C ARG A 34 8.83 -1.16 30.66
N SER A 35 8.80 0.16 30.81
CA SER A 35 7.54 0.93 30.86
C SER A 35 6.71 0.80 29.56
N HIS A 36 7.38 0.65 28.41
CA HIS A 36 6.73 0.45 27.11
C HIS A 36 6.55 -1.02 26.71
N GLY A 37 6.95 -1.97 27.57
CA GLY A 37 6.85 -3.40 27.27
C GLY A 37 7.74 -3.86 26.12
N ILE A 38 8.88 -3.19 25.89
CA ILE A 38 9.81 -3.47 24.79
C ILE A 38 11.23 -3.74 25.32
N GLN A 39 12.10 -4.25 24.45
CA GLN A 39 13.50 -4.45 24.81
C GLN A 39 14.32 -3.20 24.49
N ALA A 40 15.28 -2.85 25.36
CA ALA A 40 16.16 -1.69 25.16
C ALA A 40 16.95 -1.75 23.83
N VAL A 41 17.29 -2.95 23.35
CA VAL A 41 17.94 -3.15 22.05
C VAL A 41 17.07 -2.66 20.89
N GLN A 42 15.74 -2.76 20.99
CA GLN A 42 14.83 -2.28 19.96
C GLN A 42 14.85 -0.76 19.86
N ILE A 43 14.87 -0.06 21.01
CA ILE A 43 14.99 1.41 21.05
C ILE A 43 16.31 1.85 20.40
N ARG A 44 17.43 1.18 20.71
CA ARG A 44 18.73 1.46 20.09
C ARG A 44 18.68 1.27 18.57
N ASN A 45 18.09 0.19 18.09
CA ASN A 45 17.95 -0.07 16.66
C ASN A 45 17.05 0.96 15.97
N TRP A 46 15.95 1.38 16.62
CA TRP A 46 15.08 2.42 16.08
C TRP A 46 15.75 3.79 16.05
N ARG A 47 16.60 4.14 17.03
CA ARG A 47 17.41 5.36 16.99
C ARG A 47 18.32 5.38 15.76
N LYS A 48 18.99 4.26 15.44
CA LYS A 48 19.82 4.13 14.23
C LYS A 48 19.02 4.27 12.92
N GLN A 49 17.73 3.93 12.95
CA GLN A 49 16.84 3.95 11.79
C GLN A 49 15.85 5.13 11.83
N ARG A 50 16.12 6.17 12.64
CA ARG A 50 15.18 7.27 12.91
C ARG A 50 14.78 8.01 11.64
N ASP A 51 15.72 8.27 10.74
CA ASP A 51 15.48 8.98 9.49
C ASP A 51 14.63 8.14 8.52
N VAL A 52 14.86 6.83 8.48
CA VAL A 52 14.04 5.91 7.69
C VAL A 52 12.61 5.83 8.27
N LEU A 53 12.49 5.82 9.60
CA LEU A 53 11.20 5.80 10.29
C LEU A 53 10.39 7.07 10.03
N SER A 54 11.01 8.25 9.97
CA SER A 54 10.32 9.52 9.72
C SER A 54 9.79 9.63 8.28
N LEU A 55 10.51 9.05 7.31
CA LEU A 55 10.09 9.00 5.91
C LEU A 55 9.04 7.91 5.62
N THR A 56 8.88 6.94 6.52
CA THR A 56 7.98 5.81 6.31
C THR A 56 6.53 6.15 6.71
N ARG A 57 5.55 5.58 6.00
CA ARG A 57 4.12 5.73 6.32
C ARG A 57 3.83 5.41 7.80
N PRO A 58 3.06 6.22 8.54
CA PRO A 58 2.91 6.11 9.99
C PRO A 58 2.27 4.79 10.46
N LYS A 59 1.33 4.26 9.66
CA LYS A 59 0.63 2.99 9.94
C LYS A 59 1.42 1.75 9.50
N ALA A 60 2.59 1.91 8.86
CA ALA A 60 3.40 0.78 8.46
C ALA A 60 3.88 -0.01 9.68
N ARG A 61 3.89 -1.34 9.57
CA ARG A 61 4.39 -2.25 10.62
C ARG A 61 5.79 -2.78 10.32
N SER A 62 6.21 -2.71 9.06
CA SER A 62 7.53 -3.10 8.58
C SER A 62 8.19 -1.93 7.86
N LEU A 63 9.51 -1.82 8.00
CA LEU A 63 10.35 -0.91 7.21
C LEU A 63 10.80 -1.56 5.90
N HIS A 64 10.81 -2.89 5.85
CA HIS A 64 11.27 -3.62 4.68
C HIS A 64 10.22 -3.55 3.56
N LYS A 65 10.63 -3.08 2.38
CA LYS A 65 9.76 -2.89 1.20
C LYS A 65 9.23 -4.22 0.62
N GLY A 66 9.87 -5.33 0.95
CA GLY A 66 9.55 -6.67 0.43
C GLY A 66 10.49 -7.07 -0.70
N LYS A 67 10.37 -8.32 -1.17
CA LYS A 67 11.11 -8.79 -2.35
C LYS A 67 10.55 -8.08 -3.61
N PRO A 68 11.40 -7.58 -4.51
CA PRO A 68 10.93 -7.05 -5.79
C PRO A 68 10.18 -8.12 -6.59
N SER A 69 9.25 -7.69 -7.44
CA SER A 69 8.54 -8.61 -8.33
C SER A 69 9.52 -9.26 -9.29
N THR A 70 9.41 -10.58 -9.49
CA THR A 70 10.26 -11.33 -10.43
C THR A 70 9.92 -11.04 -11.88
N ILE A 71 8.73 -10.52 -12.16
CA ILE A 71 8.22 -10.25 -13.52
C ILE A 71 8.37 -8.79 -13.94
N LYS A 72 9.36 -8.08 -13.36
CA LYS A 72 9.56 -6.65 -13.63
C LYS A 72 9.86 -6.35 -15.10
N TYR A 73 10.47 -7.29 -15.82
CA TYR A 73 10.73 -7.18 -17.26
C TYR A 73 9.44 -7.16 -18.11
N LEU A 74 8.31 -7.69 -17.60
CA LEU A 74 7.01 -7.64 -18.29
C LEU A 74 6.17 -6.41 -17.90
N GLU A 75 6.68 -5.57 -17.00
CA GLU A 75 5.95 -4.45 -16.43
C GLU A 75 5.43 -3.50 -17.51
N ASP A 76 6.31 -3.00 -18.37
CA ASP A 76 5.95 -1.99 -19.38
C ASP A 76 4.89 -2.51 -20.35
N ALA A 77 5.00 -3.77 -20.78
CA ALA A 77 4.06 -4.38 -21.72
C ALA A 77 2.68 -4.66 -21.11
N VAL A 78 2.65 -5.19 -19.87
CA VAL A 78 1.38 -5.50 -19.18
C VAL A 78 0.66 -4.23 -18.74
N ILE A 79 1.41 -3.25 -18.21
CA ILE A 79 0.87 -1.98 -17.74
C ILE A 79 0.47 -1.10 -18.93
N GLY A 80 1.27 -1.06 -20.00
CA GLY A 80 0.94 -0.36 -21.24
C GLY A 80 -0.38 -0.83 -21.81
N HIS A 81 -0.57 -2.15 -21.94
CA HIS A 81 -1.85 -2.72 -22.36
C HIS A 81 -3.01 -2.32 -21.42
N ALA A 82 -2.75 -2.24 -20.11
CA ALA A 82 -3.76 -1.82 -19.15
C ALA A 82 -4.20 -0.36 -19.35
N ILE A 83 -3.29 0.51 -19.76
CA ILE A 83 -3.55 1.93 -20.01
C ILE A 83 -4.30 2.11 -21.34
N GLU A 84 -3.85 1.44 -22.41
CA GLU A 84 -4.51 1.45 -23.72
C GLU A 84 -5.99 1.07 -23.62
N MET A 85 -6.27 -0.07 -22.98
CA MET A 85 -7.63 -0.56 -22.82
C MET A 85 -8.50 0.38 -21.95
N ARG A 86 -7.89 1.09 -20.99
CA ARG A 86 -8.60 2.13 -20.21
C ARG A 86 -8.95 3.35 -21.06
N GLN A 87 -8.09 3.76 -21.99
CA GLN A 87 -8.35 4.87 -22.92
C GLN A 87 -9.53 4.53 -23.85
N ILE A 88 -9.62 3.27 -24.29
CA ILE A 88 -10.73 2.77 -25.12
C ILE A 88 -12.03 2.63 -24.31
N GLY A 89 -11.95 2.70 -22.98
CA GLY A 89 -13.12 2.62 -22.11
C GLY A 89 -13.43 1.22 -21.58
N VAL A 90 -12.53 0.25 -21.76
CA VAL A 90 -12.72 -1.12 -21.30
C VAL A 90 -12.22 -1.27 -19.87
N GLY A 91 -13.04 -1.89 -19.01
CA GLY A 91 -12.65 -2.28 -17.66
C GLY A 91 -11.77 -3.52 -17.68
N ILE A 92 -10.64 -3.48 -16.98
CA ILE A 92 -9.68 -4.59 -16.96
C ILE A 92 -9.70 -5.27 -15.60
N THR A 93 -9.74 -6.60 -15.63
CA THR A 93 -9.54 -7.45 -14.45
C THR A 93 -8.13 -8.03 -14.45
N TYR A 94 -7.68 -8.55 -13.30
CA TYR A 94 -6.37 -9.20 -13.21
C TYR A 94 -6.22 -10.37 -14.18
N ASN A 95 -7.31 -11.10 -14.47
CA ASN A 95 -7.28 -12.24 -15.37
C ASN A 95 -6.90 -11.83 -16.79
N HIS A 96 -7.39 -10.68 -17.28
CA HIS A 96 -7.00 -10.14 -18.59
C HIS A 96 -5.50 -9.85 -18.66
N LEU A 97 -4.94 -9.30 -17.57
CA LEU A 97 -3.50 -9.02 -17.49
C LEU A 97 -2.67 -10.29 -17.37
N VAL A 98 -3.16 -11.32 -16.67
CA VAL A 98 -2.54 -12.65 -16.65
C VAL A 98 -2.51 -13.24 -18.05
N MET A 99 -3.62 -13.20 -18.78
CA MET A 99 -3.67 -13.70 -20.16
C MET A 99 -2.69 -12.96 -21.07
N LYS A 100 -2.61 -11.63 -20.95
CA LYS A 100 -1.63 -10.83 -21.70
C LYS A 100 -0.20 -11.21 -21.35
N ALA A 101 0.12 -11.40 -20.07
CA ALA A 101 1.46 -11.82 -19.63
C ALA A 101 1.81 -13.23 -20.12
N CYS A 102 0.86 -14.17 -20.11
CA CYS A 102 1.04 -15.52 -20.64
C CYS A 102 1.25 -15.56 -22.17
N GLN A 103 0.77 -14.57 -22.91
CA GLN A 103 1.04 -14.41 -24.35
C GLN A 103 2.45 -13.88 -24.62
N LEU A 104 3.01 -13.09 -23.69
CA LEU A 104 4.31 -12.45 -23.86
C LEU A 104 5.48 -13.35 -23.47
N ASP A 105 5.30 -14.20 -22.46
CA ASP A 105 6.37 -15.03 -21.90
C ASP A 105 5.90 -16.46 -21.58
N GLU A 106 6.55 -17.43 -22.22
CA GLU A 106 6.33 -18.85 -21.99
C GLU A 106 6.76 -19.28 -20.58
N GLY A 107 7.83 -18.67 -20.04
CA GLY A 107 8.31 -18.94 -18.68
C GLY A 107 7.32 -18.49 -17.61
N PHE A 108 6.56 -17.42 -17.87
CA PHE A 108 5.45 -17.00 -17.04
C PHE A 108 4.24 -17.95 -17.20
N ARG A 109 3.93 -18.34 -18.43
CA ARG A 109 2.83 -19.27 -18.75
C ARG A 109 3.00 -20.65 -18.09
N ALA A 110 4.23 -21.14 -17.96
CA ALA A 110 4.54 -22.41 -17.32
C ALA A 110 4.26 -22.43 -15.79
N LYS A 111 4.07 -21.26 -15.16
CA LYS A 111 3.78 -21.17 -13.73
C LYS A 111 2.33 -21.57 -13.43
N THR A 112 2.06 -21.96 -12.19
CA THR A 112 0.68 -22.18 -11.74
C THR A 112 -0.12 -20.88 -11.78
N TYR A 113 -1.42 -20.99 -12.07
CA TYR A 113 -2.31 -19.84 -12.15
C TYR A 113 -2.30 -18.98 -10.89
N GLU A 114 -2.25 -19.60 -9.70
CA GLU A 114 -2.17 -18.88 -8.44
C GLU A 114 -0.93 -17.98 -8.36
N VAL A 115 0.22 -18.50 -8.79
CA VAL A 115 1.48 -17.74 -8.82
C VAL A 115 1.40 -16.62 -9.85
N GLN A 116 0.88 -16.89 -11.04
CA GLN A 116 0.66 -15.87 -12.08
C GLN A 116 -0.21 -14.72 -11.56
N TYR A 117 -1.35 -15.06 -10.97
CA TYR A 117 -2.28 -14.10 -10.40
C TYR A 117 -1.64 -13.26 -9.30
N GLN A 118 -0.90 -13.87 -8.37
CA GLN A 118 -0.22 -13.15 -7.30
C GLN A 118 0.87 -12.21 -7.83
N LEU A 119 1.62 -12.63 -8.87
CA LEU A 119 2.64 -11.81 -9.50
C LEU A 119 2.02 -10.58 -10.17
N ILE A 120 0.96 -10.76 -10.96
CA ILE A 120 0.24 -9.67 -11.62
C ILE A 120 -0.43 -8.74 -10.61
N ARG A 121 -1.06 -9.29 -9.57
CA ARG A 121 -1.68 -8.49 -8.51
C ARG A 121 -0.64 -7.63 -7.79
N ARG A 122 0.55 -8.18 -7.49
CA ARG A 122 1.66 -7.42 -6.88
C ARG A 122 2.15 -6.32 -7.81
N LEU A 123 2.33 -6.63 -9.10
CA LEU A 123 2.73 -5.67 -10.13
C LEU A 123 1.73 -4.51 -10.26
N CYS A 124 0.43 -4.81 -10.24
CA CYS A 124 -0.61 -3.79 -10.29
C CYS A 124 -0.59 -2.91 -9.01
N ASN A 125 -0.42 -3.54 -7.85
CA ASN A 125 -0.36 -2.82 -6.58
C ASN A 125 0.87 -1.91 -6.46
N SER A 126 2.03 -2.33 -7.00
CA SER A 126 3.23 -1.48 -7.01
C SER A 126 3.06 -0.26 -7.91
N ASN A 127 2.33 -0.40 -9.02
CA ASN A 127 2.04 0.67 -9.98
C ASN A 127 0.74 1.43 -9.68
N CYS A 128 0.11 1.19 -8.53
CA CYS A 128 -1.15 1.83 -8.13
C CYS A 128 -2.29 1.67 -9.18
N LEU A 129 -2.29 0.59 -9.96
CA LEU A 129 -3.38 0.30 -10.89
C LEU A 129 -4.62 -0.16 -10.12
N VAL A 130 -5.54 0.76 -9.88
CA VAL A 130 -6.83 0.46 -9.27
C VAL A 130 -7.80 -0.02 -10.36
N ASN A 131 -8.21 -1.29 -10.34
CA ASN A 131 -9.14 -1.87 -11.33
C ASN A 131 -10.62 -1.49 -11.12
N ARG A 132 -10.91 -0.44 -10.34
CA ARG A 132 -12.29 0.00 -10.10
C ARG A 132 -12.65 1.09 -11.11
N ARG A 133 -13.37 0.73 -12.17
CA ARG A 133 -14.33 1.66 -12.77
C ARG A 133 -15.59 1.62 -11.91
N ARG A 134 -16.13 2.78 -11.53
CA ARG A 134 -17.54 2.86 -11.14
C ARG A 134 -18.33 2.38 -12.36
N THR A 135 -19.04 1.27 -12.24
CA THR A 135 -20.14 1.00 -13.16
C THR A 135 -21.08 2.18 -13.01
N HIS A 136 -21.22 3.01 -14.04
CA HIS A 136 -22.42 3.82 -14.13
C HIS A 136 -23.56 2.81 -14.14
N VAL A 137 -24.46 2.91 -13.17
CA VAL A 137 -25.70 2.14 -13.19
C VAL A 137 -26.30 2.42 -14.56
N CYS A 138 -26.43 1.40 -15.40
CA CYS A 138 -27.29 1.50 -16.57
C CYS A 138 -28.68 1.75 -16.00
N VAL A 139 -29.09 3.01 -15.89
CA VAL A 139 -30.49 3.35 -15.71
C VAL A 139 -31.13 2.89 -17.01
N ALA A 140 -31.70 1.69 -16.99
CA ALA A 140 -32.58 1.21 -18.05
C ALA A 140 -33.57 2.35 -18.32
N GLY A 141 -33.60 2.83 -19.57
CA GLY A 141 -34.13 4.14 -19.93
C GLY A 141 -35.44 4.47 -19.22
N ALA A 142 -35.36 5.40 -18.26
CA ALA A 142 -36.51 6.15 -17.82
C ALA A 142 -36.63 7.35 -18.77
N SER A 143 -37.37 7.15 -19.85
CA SER A 143 -38.01 8.24 -20.57
C SER A 143 -39.02 8.86 -19.63
N THR A 144 -38.64 9.94 -18.96
CA THR A 144 -39.59 10.89 -18.38
C THR A 144 -38.86 12.21 -18.15
N GLY A 145 -39.20 13.20 -18.98
CA GLY A 145 -38.85 14.58 -18.73
C GLY A 145 -39.45 15.05 -17.40
N GLY A 146 -38.76 15.96 -16.72
CA GLY A 146 -39.22 16.47 -15.44
C GLY A 146 -38.14 17.17 -14.63
N ASP A 147 -37.81 18.36 -15.11
CA ASP A 147 -37.36 19.57 -14.40
C ASP A 147 -37.12 19.56 -12.86
N ARG A 148 -36.11 20.36 -12.48
CA ARG A 148 -35.85 21.09 -11.21
C ARG A 148 -35.05 20.47 -10.04
N SER A 149 -33.92 21.14 -9.84
CA SER A 149 -33.48 21.79 -8.58
C SER A 149 -32.73 20.98 -7.52
N GLY A 150 -31.44 21.35 -7.38
CA GLY A 150 -30.88 21.73 -6.08
C GLY A 150 -30.35 20.62 -5.18
N ARG A 151 -29.03 20.45 -5.17
CA ARG A 151 -28.23 20.31 -3.93
C ARG A 151 -26.74 20.48 -4.21
N GLY A 152 -26.13 21.38 -3.44
CA GLY A 152 -24.85 22.05 -3.70
C GLY A 152 -23.57 21.24 -3.37
N PRO A 153 -22.42 21.91 -3.46
CA PRO A 153 -21.11 21.28 -3.43
C PRO A 153 -20.72 20.91 -2.00
N ARG A 154 -20.15 19.71 -1.81
CA ARG A 154 -19.44 19.35 -0.58
C ARG A 154 -17.95 19.28 -0.90
N ASP A 155 -17.27 20.37 -0.58
CA ASP A 155 -15.84 20.45 -0.36
C ASP A 155 -15.39 19.46 0.71
N GLY A 156 -14.18 18.90 0.56
CA GLY A 156 -13.56 18.15 1.65
C GLY A 156 -12.40 17.21 1.30
N CYS A 157 -11.50 17.55 0.37
CA CYS A 157 -10.20 16.85 0.28
C CYS A 157 -9.18 17.61 1.13
N ARG A 158 -8.98 17.20 2.39
CA ARG A 158 -7.84 17.63 3.21
C ARG A 158 -6.59 16.84 2.83
N LYS A 159 -5.50 17.59 2.60
CA LYS A 159 -4.12 17.13 2.43
C LYS A 159 -3.56 16.54 3.73
#